data_AF-L8JZH9-F1
#
_entry.id   AF-L8JZH9-F1
#
_cell.length_a   1.000
_cell.length_b   1.000
_cell.length_c   1.000
_cell.angle_alpha   90.00
_cell.angle_beta   90.00
_cell.angle_gamma   90.00
#
_symmetry.space_group_name_H-M   'P 1'
#
loop_
_entity.id
_entity.type
_entity.pdbx_description
1 polymer ?
#
loop_
_entity_poly.entity_id
_entity_poly.type
_entity_poly.pdbx_seq_one_letter_code
_entity_poly.pdbx_strand_id
1 'polypeptide(L)'
;MSGLNVKDIEDFKTEDPILGPNFTILVPVELVLQFVGRGQEFRIKGGGFGFYGFDNKLNYGNLDKAIRKYEGWDVANSAFDFDHGLGLGYFFGAEYIIFVTRQWGLSLEANYFVGDAGLGLKGSYTGGMMTGPLETKQKDYADSKVDFTGLEISIGIIITQ
;
A
#
# COMPACT_ATOMS: atom_id res chain seq x y z
N MET A 1 2.46 3.31 -5.81
CA MET A 1 1.10 3.05 -5.27
C MET A 1 0.55 4.32 -4.63
N SER A 2 -0.70 4.70 -4.87
CA SER A 2 -1.24 6.06 -4.57
C SER A 2 -1.73 6.26 -3.12
N GLY A 3 -1.44 5.33 -2.21
CA GLY A 3 -1.79 5.42 -0.80
C GLY A 3 -1.66 4.05 -0.12
N LEU A 4 -1.51 4.05 1.21
CA LEU A 4 -1.37 2.84 2.01
C LEU A 4 -2.57 2.66 2.95
N ASN A 5 -2.95 1.40 3.14
CA ASN A 5 -3.97 0.99 4.09
C ASN A 5 -3.36 0.86 5.49
N VAL A 6 -4.20 0.90 6.52
CA VAL A 6 -3.80 0.61 7.90
C VAL A 6 -4.55 -0.62 8.39
N LYS A 7 -3.82 -1.51 9.05
CA LYS A 7 -4.30 -2.75 9.66
C LYS A 7 -4.03 -2.72 11.16
N ASP A 8 -4.60 -3.70 11.85
CA ASP A 8 -4.47 -3.86 13.31
C ASP A 8 -5.10 -2.72 14.12
N ILE A 9 -6.21 -2.19 13.62
CA ILE A 9 -7.15 -1.36 14.39
C ILE A 9 -8.23 -2.32 14.91
N GLU A 10 -8.26 -2.55 16.22
CA GLU A 10 -9.18 -3.53 16.85
C GLU A 10 -10.66 -3.21 16.59
N ASP A 11 -10.98 -1.93 16.44
CA ASP A 11 -12.35 -1.45 16.31
C ASP A 11 -12.84 -1.49 14.85
N PHE A 12 -12.04 -1.12 13.84
CA PHE A 12 -12.55 -1.01 12.46
C PHE A 12 -11.49 -1.28 11.39
N LYS A 13 -11.92 -1.85 10.26
CA LYS A 13 -11.05 -2.06 9.09
C LYS A 13 -11.16 -0.89 8.12
N THR A 14 -10.03 -0.36 7.69
CA THR A 14 -9.95 0.62 6.61
C THR A 14 -9.49 -0.09 5.33
N GLU A 15 -10.42 -0.35 4.41
CA GLU A 15 -10.10 -0.90 3.08
C GLU A 15 -9.58 0.18 2.11
N ASP A 16 -9.97 1.44 2.38
CA ASP A 16 -9.57 2.61 1.60
C ASP A 16 -8.21 3.17 2.12
N PRO A 17 -7.32 3.68 1.25
CA PRO A 17 -6.03 4.20 1.67
C PRO A 17 -6.21 5.43 2.55
N ILE A 18 -5.64 5.37 3.75
CA ILE A 18 -5.73 6.44 4.75
C ILE A 18 -4.42 7.19 4.95
N LEU A 19 -3.31 6.71 4.39
CA LEU A 19 -2.01 7.40 4.42
C LEU A 19 -1.52 7.69 3.00
N GLY A 20 -1.15 8.96 2.76
CA GLY A 20 -0.49 9.40 1.52
C GLY A 20 1.00 9.68 1.72
N PRO A 21 1.67 10.25 0.71
CA PRO A 21 2.70 9.62 -0.12
C PRO A 21 3.87 8.97 0.64
N ASN A 22 4.27 7.79 0.17
CA ASN A 22 5.41 7.04 0.70
C ASN A 22 6.61 7.10 -0.25
N PHE A 23 7.81 7.02 0.33
CA PHE A 23 9.03 6.75 -0.40
C PHE A 23 9.45 5.31 -0.15
N THR A 24 9.77 4.56 -1.20
CA THR A 24 10.19 3.15 -1.11
C THR A 24 11.54 2.97 -1.80
N ILE A 25 12.48 2.37 -1.07
CA ILE A 25 13.77 1.90 -1.59
C ILE A 25 13.66 0.41 -1.81
N LEU A 26 13.90 -0.03 -3.04
CA LEU A 26 13.86 -1.43 -3.46
C LEU A 26 15.29 -1.95 -3.67
N VAL A 27 15.58 -3.12 -3.12
CA VAL A 27 16.82 -3.87 -3.39
C VAL A 27 16.43 -5.15 -4.14
N PRO A 28 16.34 -5.09 -5.48
CA PRO A 28 15.95 -6.23 -6.30
C PRO A 28 17.11 -7.22 -6.49
N VAL A 29 16.75 -8.49 -6.55
CA VAL A 29 17.54 -9.63 -7.02
C VAL A 29 16.78 -10.25 -8.18
N GLU A 30 17.43 -10.38 -9.32
CA GLU A 30 16.79 -10.86 -10.54
C GLU A 30 17.56 -12.06 -11.11
N LEU A 31 16.83 -13.11 -11.46
CA LEU A 31 17.33 -14.26 -12.22
C LEU A 31 16.80 -14.16 -13.65
N VAL A 32 17.72 -13.98 -14.60
CA VAL A 32 17.39 -13.86 -16.03
C VAL A 32 17.59 -15.20 -16.73
N LEU A 33 16.50 -15.74 -17.30
CA LEU A 33 16.51 -16.91 -18.16
C LEU A 33 16.30 -16.46 -19.61
N GLN A 34 17.39 -16.42 -20.37
CA GLN A 34 17.37 -16.08 -21.79
C GLN A 34 17.35 -17.35 -22.65
N PHE A 35 16.32 -17.48 -23.49
CA PHE A 35 16.22 -18.61 -24.41
C PHE A 35 17.00 -18.31 -25.69
N VAL A 36 18.14 -18.99 -25.85
CA VAL A 36 19.01 -18.84 -27.03
C VAL A 36 18.19 -19.10 -28.31
N GLY A 37 18.10 -18.07 -29.17
CA GLY A 37 17.50 -18.16 -30.50
C GLY A 37 16.00 -17.86 -30.60
N ARG A 38 15.27 -17.60 -29.51
CA ARG A 38 13.80 -17.43 -29.52
C ARG A 38 13.26 -16.03 -29.25
N GLY A 39 14.12 -15.03 -29.08
CA GLY A 39 13.68 -13.65 -28.84
C GLY A 39 12.73 -13.53 -27.63
N GLN A 40 12.95 -14.35 -26.60
CA GLN A 40 12.13 -14.39 -25.40
C GLN A 40 13.05 -14.39 -24.19
N GLU A 41 12.68 -13.61 -23.19
CA GLU A 41 13.34 -13.57 -21.89
C GLU A 41 12.30 -13.79 -20.80
N PHE A 42 12.66 -14.59 -19.82
CA PHE A 42 11.89 -14.74 -18.60
C PHE A 42 12.76 -14.33 -17.42
N ARG A 43 12.26 -13.41 -16.61
CA ARG A 43 12.98 -12.83 -15.47
C ARG A 43 12.19 -13.12 -14.22
N ILE A 44 12.82 -13.78 -13.27
CA ILE A 44 12.25 -13.98 -11.94
C ILE A 44 12.84 -12.89 -11.06
N LYS A 45 11.98 -12.06 -10.48
CA LYS A 45 12.36 -10.95 -9.62
C LYS A 45 12.00 -11.30 -8.19
N GLY A 46 12.84 -10.86 -7.27
CA GLY A 46 12.50 -10.83 -5.86
C GLY A 46 13.41 -9.87 -5.13
N GLY A 47 13.21 -9.67 -3.85
CA GLY A 47 14.10 -8.82 -3.08
C GLY A 47 13.45 -8.24 -1.85
N GLY A 48 14.22 -7.41 -1.15
CA GLY A 48 13.75 -6.64 -0.01
C GLY A 48 13.39 -5.21 -0.43
N PHE A 49 12.52 -4.58 0.34
CA PHE A 49 12.28 -3.16 0.24
C PHE A 49 12.11 -2.52 1.62
N GLY A 50 12.48 -1.25 1.71
CA GLY A 50 12.18 -0.41 2.86
C GLY A 50 11.35 0.78 2.42
N PHE A 51 10.37 1.17 3.22
CA PHE A 51 9.52 2.32 2.92
C PHE A 51 9.36 3.23 4.13
N TYR A 52 9.28 4.53 3.87
CA TYR A 52 9.05 5.55 4.88
C TYR A 52 8.11 6.62 4.35
N GLY A 53 7.21 7.07 5.21
CA GLY A 53 6.26 8.12 4.90
C GLY A 53 6.80 9.50 5.23
N PHE A 54 6.88 10.40 4.25
CA PHE A 54 7.31 11.79 4.47
C PHE A 54 6.11 12.73 4.35
N ASP A 55 5.81 13.47 5.41
CA ASP A 55 4.63 14.35 5.49
C ASP A 55 3.33 13.60 5.14
N ASN A 56 3.22 12.35 5.63
CA ASN A 56 2.00 11.58 5.45
C ASN A 56 0.84 12.38 6.05
N LYS A 57 -0.26 12.46 5.32
CA LYS A 57 -1.50 13.02 5.85
C LYS A 57 -2.50 11.90 5.98
N LEU A 58 -3.19 11.88 7.12
CA LEU A 58 -4.34 11.01 7.29
C LEU A 58 -5.46 11.51 6.38
N ASN A 59 -6.03 10.60 5.61
CA ASN A 59 -7.25 10.87 4.87
C ASN A 59 -8.45 10.74 5.82
N TYR A 60 -8.73 11.84 6.54
CA TYR A 60 -9.84 11.91 7.50
C TYR A 60 -11.19 11.57 6.85
N GLY A 61 -11.39 11.84 5.56
CA GLY A 61 -12.63 11.45 4.87
C GLY A 61 -12.84 9.93 4.79
N ASN A 62 -11.77 9.19 4.47
CA ASN A 62 -11.81 7.72 4.46
C ASN A 62 -11.92 7.15 5.89
N LEU A 63 -11.24 7.79 6.85
CA LEU A 63 -11.28 7.40 8.26
C LEU A 63 -12.68 7.58 8.88
N ASP A 64 -13.31 8.74 8.68
CA ASP A 64 -14.66 9.05 9.15
C ASP A 64 -15.70 8.13 8.53
N LYS A 65 -15.52 7.74 7.26
CA LYS A 65 -16.38 6.76 6.59
C LYS A 65 -16.26 5.37 7.22
N ALA A 66 -15.05 4.94 7.58
CA ALA A 66 -14.82 3.67 8.26
C ALA A 66 -15.43 3.66 9.66
N ILE A 67 -15.25 4.74 10.43
CA ILE A 67 -15.82 4.91 11.78
C ILE A 67 -17.35 4.89 11.74
N ARG A 68 -17.98 5.63 10.81
CA ARG A 68 -19.44 5.60 10.62
C ARG A 68 -19.97 4.21 10.33
N LYS A 69 -19.28 3.46 9.47
CA LYS A 69 -19.67 2.08 9.13
C LYS A 69 -19.57 1.15 10.34
N TYR A 70 -18.55 1.33 11.18
CA TYR A 70 -18.36 0.52 12.37
C TYR A 70 -19.38 0.83 13.48
N GLU A 71 -19.55 2.11 13.82
CA GLU A 71 -20.43 2.55 14.92
C GLU A 71 -21.91 2.64 14.50
N GLY A 72 -22.21 2.56 13.20
CA GLY A 72 -23.56 2.76 12.67
C GLY A 72 -24.03 4.22 12.76
N TRP A 73 -23.11 5.17 12.66
CA TRP A 73 -23.39 6.61 12.77
C TRP A 73 -23.63 7.28 11.42
N ASP A 74 -24.46 8.33 11.41
CA ASP A 74 -24.72 9.13 10.22
C ASP A 74 -23.55 10.10 9.93
N VAL A 75 -22.97 10.63 11.01
CA VAL A 75 -21.86 11.58 10.99
C VAL A 75 -20.76 11.10 11.94
N ALA A 76 -19.51 11.24 11.50
CA ALA A 76 -18.34 11.09 12.35
C ALA A 76 -17.30 12.14 11.93
N ASN A 77 -16.55 12.62 12.89
CA ASN A 77 -15.40 13.48 12.69
C ASN A 77 -14.28 12.95 13.59
N SER A 78 -13.15 12.63 12.98
CA SER A 78 -12.00 12.04 13.63
C SER A 78 -10.81 13.00 13.68
N ALA A 79 -10.13 12.99 14.83
CA ALA A 79 -8.90 13.71 15.08
C ALA A 79 -7.89 12.71 15.64
N PHE A 80 -7.05 12.18 14.76
CA PHE A 80 -5.99 11.24 15.07
C PHE A 80 -4.64 11.81 14.66
N ASP A 81 -3.66 11.54 15.52
CA ASP A 81 -2.23 11.69 15.29
C ASP A 81 -1.62 10.30 15.11
N PHE A 82 -0.47 10.23 14.43
CA PHE A 82 0.23 8.98 14.17
C PHE A 82 1.75 9.16 14.25
N ASP A 83 2.47 8.07 14.54
CA ASP A 83 3.94 8.01 14.55
C ASP A 83 4.44 7.01 13.50
N HIS A 84 4.84 7.51 12.34
CA HIS A 84 5.23 6.64 11.23
C HIS A 84 6.63 6.08 11.42
N GLY A 85 6.73 4.77 11.67
CA GLY A 85 7.99 4.04 11.73
C GLY A 85 8.59 3.71 10.35
N LEU A 86 9.81 3.17 10.34
CA LEU A 86 10.39 2.59 9.12
C LEU A 86 9.66 1.28 8.80
N GLY A 87 9.15 1.16 7.58
CA GLY A 87 8.55 -0.05 7.06
C GLY A 87 9.55 -0.90 6.31
N LEU A 88 9.42 -2.22 6.43
CA LEU A 88 10.24 -3.19 5.72
C LEU A 88 9.35 -4.27 5.10
N GLY A 89 9.81 -4.84 4.00
CA GLY A 89 9.08 -5.88 3.31
C GLY A 89 9.94 -6.63 2.31
N TYR A 90 9.32 -7.61 1.67
CA TYR A 90 9.88 -8.35 0.56
C TYR A 90 8.88 -8.39 -0.58
N PHE A 91 9.40 -8.55 -1.79
CA PHE A 91 8.59 -8.72 -2.97
C PHE A 91 9.07 -9.91 -3.78
N PHE A 92 8.16 -10.46 -4.57
CA PHE A 92 8.45 -11.46 -5.58
C PHE A 92 7.67 -11.13 -6.84
N GLY A 93 8.23 -11.47 -7.99
CA GLY A 93 7.59 -11.16 -9.25
C GLY A 93 8.19 -11.95 -10.41
N ALA A 94 7.52 -11.84 -11.53
CA ALA A 94 7.99 -12.38 -12.78
C ALA A 94 7.75 -11.37 -13.88
N GLU A 95 8.71 -11.28 -14.79
CA GLU A 95 8.60 -10.51 -16.01
C GLU A 95 8.84 -11.44 -17.20
N TYR A 96 7.95 -11.36 -18.18
CA TYR A 96 8.07 -12.06 -19.44
C TYR A 96 8.21 -11.04 -20.56
N ILE A 97 9.26 -11.21 -21.35
CA ILE A 97 9.60 -10.32 -22.44
C ILE A 97 9.54 -11.10 -23.75
N ILE A 98 8.81 -10.56 -24.72
CA ILE A 98 8.75 -11.06 -26.09
C ILE A 98 9.33 -9.99 -27.01
N PHE A 99 10.45 -10.29 -27.66
CA PHE A 99 11.01 -9.46 -28.72
C PHE A 99 10.27 -9.76 -30.02
N VAL A 100 9.40 -8.83 -30.43
CA VAL A 100 8.62 -8.94 -31.69
C VAL A 100 9.54 -8.71 -32.88
N THR A 101 10.48 -7.77 -32.75
CA THR A 101 11.56 -7.53 -33.72
C THR A 101 12.88 -7.34 -32.98
N ARG A 102 13.99 -7.15 -33.71
CA ARG A 102 15.28 -6.78 -33.10
C ARG A 102 15.28 -5.38 -32.47
N GLN A 103 14.28 -4.56 -32.79
CA GLN A 103 14.20 -3.18 -32.33
C GLN A 103 13.12 -2.97 -31.27
N TRP A 104 12.13 -3.88 -31.18
CA TRP A 104 10.93 -3.70 -30.36
C TRP A 104 10.55 -5.00 -29.65
N GLY A 105 10.27 -4.90 -28.35
CA GLY A 105 9.74 -5.98 -27.52
C GLY A 105 8.61 -5.52 -26.62
N LEU A 106 7.82 -6.47 -26.14
CA LEU A 106 6.78 -6.27 -25.14
C LEU A 106 7.26 -6.90 -23.84
N SER A 107 7.09 -6.18 -22.74
CA SER A 107 7.32 -6.66 -21.38
C SER A 107 5.97 -6.75 -20.67
N LEU A 108 5.72 -7.89 -20.04
CA LEU A 108 4.64 -8.07 -19.09
C LEU A 108 5.26 -8.46 -17.76
N GLU A 109 5.04 -7.63 -16.75
CA GLU A 109 5.59 -7.80 -15.41
C GLU A 109 4.48 -7.85 -14.37
N ALA A 110 4.63 -8.75 -13.41
CA ALA A 110 3.78 -8.84 -12.24
C ALA A 110 4.65 -8.96 -10.99
N ASN A 111 4.46 -8.04 -10.04
CA ASN A 111 5.14 -8.03 -8.75
C ASN A 111 4.11 -8.09 -7.62
N TYR A 112 4.41 -8.88 -6.59
CA TYR A 112 3.64 -8.93 -5.36
C TYR A 112 4.52 -8.46 -4.20
N PHE A 113 4.05 -7.45 -3.50
CA PHE A 113 4.73 -6.83 -2.36
C PHE A 113 4.06 -7.28 -1.07
N VAL A 114 4.88 -7.56 -0.06
CA VAL A 114 4.45 -7.82 1.32
C VAL A 114 5.36 -7.05 2.26
N GLY A 115 4.79 -6.10 2.98
CA GLY A 115 5.52 -5.33 3.98
C GLY A 115 4.58 -4.67 4.97
N ASP A 116 5.11 -4.33 6.13
CA ASP A 116 4.41 -3.58 7.16
C ASP A 116 5.33 -2.54 7.82
N ALA A 117 4.71 -1.54 8.42
CA ALA A 117 5.38 -0.53 9.24
C ALA A 117 4.54 -0.26 10.49
N GLY A 118 5.19 -0.05 11.63
CA GLY A 118 4.50 0.49 12.81
C GLY A 118 3.99 1.90 12.52
N LEU A 119 2.76 2.19 12.97
CA LEU A 119 2.13 3.49 12.78
C LEU A 119 1.70 4.16 14.09
N GLY A 120 1.19 3.40 15.07
CA GLY A 120 0.74 3.97 16.35
C GLY A 120 -0.26 5.12 16.20
N LEU A 121 -1.53 4.83 15.93
CA LEU A 121 -2.60 5.82 15.83
C LEU A 121 -3.15 6.16 17.20
N LYS A 122 -3.18 7.44 17.56
CA LYS A 122 -3.75 7.93 18.82
C LYS A 122 -4.63 9.13 18.58
N GLY A 123 -5.81 9.15 19.19
CA GLY A 123 -6.71 10.28 19.01
C GLY A 123 -8.10 10.06 19.54
N SER A 124 -9.04 10.75 18.92
CA SER A 124 -10.46 10.64 19.25
C SER A 124 -11.32 10.82 18.02
N TYR A 125 -12.53 10.29 18.08
CA TYR A 125 -13.56 10.61 17.11
C TYR A 125 -14.86 10.93 17.83
N THR A 126 -15.63 11.82 17.22
CA THR A 126 -16.94 12.25 17.71
C THR A 126 -17.98 12.07 16.63
N GLY A 127 -19.12 11.48 16.97
CA GLY A 127 -20.19 11.25 16.02
C GLY A 127 -21.45 10.70 16.66
N GLY A 128 -22.44 10.37 15.84
CA GLY A 128 -23.73 9.88 16.31
C GLY A 128 -24.76 9.80 15.19
N MET A 129 -25.98 9.41 15.57
CA MET A 129 -27.14 9.49 14.67
C MET A 129 -27.66 10.93 14.58
N MET A 130 -28.25 11.32 13.45
CA MET A 130 -28.74 12.68 13.19
C MET A 130 -29.69 13.24 14.27
N THR A 131 -30.37 12.35 15.00
CA THR A 131 -31.37 12.70 16.03
C THR A 131 -30.93 12.33 17.45
N GLY A 132 -29.71 11.82 17.63
CA GLY A 132 -29.17 11.36 18.91
C GLY A 132 -28.10 12.31 19.50
N PRO A 133 -27.71 12.11 20.78
CA PRO A 133 -26.55 12.79 21.34
C PRO A 133 -25.27 12.37 20.59
N LEU A 134 -24.34 13.32 20.45
CA LEU A 134 -23.01 13.01 19.93
C LEU A 134 -22.19 12.33 21.02
N GLU A 135 -21.50 11.25 20.66
CA GLU A 135 -20.58 10.54 21.52
C GLU A 135 -19.15 10.81 21.08
N THR A 136 -18.27 11.12 22.04
CA THR A 136 -16.83 11.25 21.82
C THR A 136 -16.13 10.06 22.42
N LYS A 137 -15.36 9.32 21.60
CA LYS A 137 -14.55 8.18 22.05
C LYS A 137 -13.07 8.51 21.85
N GLN A 138 -12.30 8.40 22.92
CA GLN A 138 -10.84 8.43 22.87
C GLN A 138 -10.32 7.02 22.62
N LYS A 139 -9.38 6.88 21.68
CA LYS A 139 -8.82 5.60 21.28
C LYS A 139 -7.32 5.71 21.08
N ASP A 140 -6.63 4.66 21.49
CA ASP A 140 -5.19 4.50 21.38
C ASP A 140 -4.91 3.15 20.73
N TYR A 141 -4.46 3.18 19.48
CA TYR A 141 -4.11 2.04 18.66
C TYR A 141 -2.60 2.00 18.46
N ALA A 142 -1.87 1.83 19.56
CA ALA A 142 -0.41 1.75 19.56
C ALA A 142 0.13 0.65 18.62
N ASP A 143 -0.61 -0.46 18.48
CA ASP A 143 -0.23 -1.60 17.64
C ASP A 143 -0.65 -1.48 16.17
N SER A 144 -1.29 -0.36 15.77
CA SER A 144 -1.70 -0.15 14.39
C SER A 144 -0.51 -0.11 13.44
N LYS A 145 -0.69 -0.68 12.25
CA LYS A 145 0.37 -0.82 11.25
C LYS A 145 -0.07 -0.35 9.88
N VAL A 146 0.86 0.24 9.15
CA VAL A 146 0.70 0.48 7.73
C VAL A 146 0.87 -0.83 6.97
N ASP A 147 -0.06 -1.14 6.08
CA ASP A 147 0.00 -2.33 5.22
C ASP A 147 0.53 -1.96 3.82
N PHE A 148 1.68 -2.51 3.48
CA PHE A 148 2.29 -2.41 2.15
C PHE A 148 2.17 -3.78 1.48
N THR A 149 0.94 -4.24 1.30
CA THR A 149 0.63 -5.48 0.59
C THR A 149 -0.10 -5.13 -0.70
N GLY A 150 0.40 -5.57 -1.84
CA GLY A 150 -0.19 -5.19 -3.13
C GLY A 150 0.35 -5.98 -4.31
N LEU A 151 -0.50 -6.10 -5.34
CA LEU A 151 -0.13 -6.61 -6.65
C LEU A 151 0.10 -5.43 -7.59
N GLU A 152 1.26 -5.40 -8.23
CA GLU A 152 1.57 -4.49 -9.32
C GLU A 152 1.63 -5.28 -10.62
N ILE A 153 0.93 -4.80 -11.65
CA ILE A 153 1.00 -5.33 -13.01
C ILE A 153 1.48 -4.20 -13.90
N SER A 154 2.56 -4.45 -14.64
CA SER A 154 3.22 -3.50 -15.51
C SER A 154 3.26 -4.06 -16.93
N ILE A 155 2.90 -3.22 -17.90
CA ILE A 155 2.98 -3.54 -19.32
C ILE A 155 3.93 -2.51 -19.94
N GLY A 156 5.04 -3.00 -20.48
CA GLY A 156 6.10 -2.17 -21.04
C GLY A 156 6.32 -2.44 -22.53
N ILE A 157 6.82 -1.42 -23.22
CA ILE A 157 7.40 -1.56 -24.56
C ILE A 157 8.91 -1.35 -24.41
N ILE A 158 9.69 -2.29 -24.90
CA ILE A 158 11.15 -2.22 -24.94
C ILE A 158 11.55 -1.78 -26.34
N ILE A 159 12.34 -0.72 -26.44
CA ILE A 159 12.90 -0.24 -27.70
C ILE A 159 14.42 -0.43 -27.63
N THR A 160 14.95 -1.25 -28.54
CA THR A 160 16.38 -1.51 -28.70
C THR A 160 16.89 -0.86 -30.00
N GLN A 161 18.09 -0.28 -29.94
CA GLN A 161 18.77 0.29 -31.12
C GLN A 161 19.37 -0.79 -32.01
#